data_AF-R7SSM0-F1
#
_entry.id   AF-R7SSM0-F1
#
_cell.length_a   1.000
_cell.length_b   1.000
_cell.length_c   1.000
_cell.angle_alpha   90.00
_cell.angle_beta   90.00
_cell.angle_gamma   90.00
#
_symmetry.space_group_name_H-M   'P 1'
#
loop_
_entity.id
_entity.type
_entity.pdbx_description
1 polymer ?
#
loop_
_entity_poly.entity_id
_entity_poly.type
_entity_poly.pdbx_seq_one_letter_code
_entity_poly.pdbx_strand_id
1 'polypeptide(L)'
;MKHLVVRRATPDARNLVLQLIREHQSGLTIQELYKQSMDYQQKNLTNTVEDADQDYVIPSMRYLKKVVLPELADAGQVEKVHLKRTLSAEEADKLHIGLVKSKKTTLLAGQPQWLWLWQLKAKEPEQPPKPEKKPFGAEVGVGEDFSHLNKRRQRARVEKVVRDVQWMRELEKVKKEARVRAS
;
A
#
# COMPACT_ATOMS: atom_id res chain seq x y z
N MET A 1 -3.59 -30.63 -24.40
CA MET A 1 -3.34 -29.47 -23.50
C MET A 1 -1.84 -29.24 -23.46
N LYS A 2 -1.33 -28.07 -23.84
CA LYS A 2 0.12 -27.80 -23.81
C LYS A 2 0.51 -27.63 -22.34
N HIS A 3 1.28 -28.57 -21.79
CA HIS A 3 1.90 -28.41 -20.48
C HIS A 3 2.80 -27.17 -20.54
N LEU A 4 2.35 -26.06 -19.96
CA LEU A 4 3.20 -24.90 -19.70
C LEU A 4 4.22 -25.39 -18.68
N VAL A 5 5.44 -25.68 -19.13
CA VAL A 5 6.59 -25.81 -18.23
C VAL A 5 6.67 -24.48 -17.51
N VAL A 6 6.19 -24.45 -16.27
CA VAL A 6 6.25 -23.28 -15.39
C VAL A 6 7.71 -23.12 -15.04
N ARG A 7 8.42 -22.34 -15.86
CA ARG A 7 9.77 -21.90 -15.53
C ARG A 7 9.63 -21.08 -14.26
N ARG A 8 10.21 -21.54 -13.17
CA ARG A 8 10.34 -20.78 -11.93
C ARG A 8 11.45 -19.75 -12.09
N ALA A 9 11.28 -18.60 -11.47
CA ALA A 9 12.31 -17.58 -11.38
C ALA A 9 13.43 -18.08 -10.48
N THR A 10 14.67 -17.81 -10.91
CA THR A 10 15.85 -17.97 -10.07
C THR A 10 15.75 -17.08 -8.83
N PRO A 11 16.20 -17.55 -7.65
CA PRO A 11 16.13 -16.78 -6.41
C PRO A 11 16.87 -15.45 -6.52
N ASP A 12 18.00 -15.43 -7.22
CA ASP A 12 18.81 -14.22 -7.42
C ASP A 12 18.07 -13.18 -8.27
N ALA A 13 17.35 -13.62 -9.31
CA ALA A 13 16.54 -12.70 -10.11
C ALA A 13 15.41 -12.08 -9.29
N ARG A 14 14.77 -12.85 -8.42
CA ARG A 14 13.72 -12.33 -7.52
C ARG A 14 14.28 -11.29 -6.56
N ASN A 15 15.41 -11.61 -5.91
CA ASN A 15 16.04 -10.71 -4.95
C ASN A 15 16.50 -9.40 -5.60
N LEU A 16 17.11 -9.49 -6.78
CA LEU A 16 17.54 -8.32 -7.55
C LEU A 16 16.36 -7.42 -7.91
N VAL A 17 15.28 -7.99 -8.44
CA VAL A 17 14.08 -7.21 -8.80
C VAL A 17 13.44 -6.56 -7.58
N LEU A 18 13.32 -7.29 -6.46
CA LEU A 18 12.79 -6.73 -5.23
C LEU A 18 13.66 -5.60 -4.68
N GLN A 19 14.99 -5.75 -4.76
CA GLN A 19 15.93 -4.70 -4.37
C GLN A 19 15.72 -3.43 -5.22
N LEU A 20 15.68 -3.56 -6.55
CA LEU A 20 15.48 -2.43 -7.44
C LEU A 20 14.15 -1.71 -7.21
N ILE A 21 13.06 -2.45 -6.99
CA ILE A 21 11.75 -1.86 -6.68
C ILE A 21 11.77 -1.20 -5.29
N ARG A 22 12.47 -1.78 -4.30
CA ARG A 22 12.60 -1.17 -2.97
C ARG A 22 13.37 0.15 -3.00
N GLU A 23 14.43 0.21 -3.82
CA GLU A 23 15.19 1.43 -4.06
C GLU A 23 14.33 2.52 -4.73
N HIS A 24 13.40 2.13 -5.60
CA HIS A 24 12.54 3.04 -6.36
C HIS A 24 11.08 2.98 -5.88
N GLN A 25 10.80 3.69 -4.78
CA GLN A 25 9.46 3.75 -4.17
C GLN A 25 8.34 4.23 -5.12
N SER A 26 8.67 4.96 -6.18
CA SER A 26 7.72 5.52 -7.15
C SER A 26 7.17 4.49 -8.16
N GLY A 27 7.62 3.23 -8.08
CA GLY A 27 7.25 2.17 -9.02
C GLY A 27 7.97 2.32 -10.36
N LEU A 28 8.38 1.19 -10.94
CA LEU A 28 9.17 1.15 -12.16
C LEU A 28 8.38 0.55 -13.31
N THR A 29 8.60 1.07 -14.53
CA THR A 29 8.14 0.38 -15.74
C THR A 29 8.98 -0.87 -16.00
N ILE A 30 8.45 -1.81 -16.79
CA ILE A 30 9.17 -3.04 -17.14
C ILE A 30 10.50 -2.73 -17.87
N GLN A 31 10.51 -1.68 -18.69
CA GLN A 31 11.70 -1.28 -19.46
C GLN A 31 12.77 -0.69 -18.55
N GLU A 32 12.39 0.20 -17.64
CA GLU A 32 13.31 0.79 -16.66
C GLU A 32 13.89 -0.28 -15.75
N LEU A 33 13.04 -1.17 -15.24
CA LEU A 33 13.46 -2.26 -14.36
C LEU A 33 14.46 -3.19 -15.06
N TYR A 34 14.22 -3.52 -16.34
CA TYR A 34 15.18 -4.28 -17.13
C TYR A 34 16.50 -3.53 -17.32
N LYS A 35 16.45 -2.25 -17.72
CA LYS A 35 17.65 -1.43 -17.92
C LYS A 35 18.49 -1.31 -16.64
N GLN A 36 17.85 -0.98 -15.52
CA GLN A 36 18.51 -0.90 -14.22
C GLN A 36 19.13 -2.24 -13.80
N SER A 37 18.46 -3.36 -14.10
CA SER A 37 19.01 -4.69 -13.80
C SER A 37 20.26 -5.00 -14.62
N MET A 38 20.33 -4.55 -15.87
CA MET A 38 21.52 -4.69 -16.73
C MET A 38 22.65 -3.81 -16.22
N ASP A 39 22.36 -2.55 -15.90
CA ASP A 39 23.34 -1.60 -15.35
C ASP A 39 23.92 -2.13 -14.02
N TYR A 40 23.09 -2.72 -13.16
CA TYR A 40 23.52 -3.33 -11.90
C TYR A 40 24.42 -4.55 -12.12
N GLN A 41 24.06 -5.44 -13.07
CA GLN A 41 24.86 -6.62 -13.39
C GLN A 41 26.20 -6.24 -14.01
N GLN A 42 26.24 -5.27 -14.92
CA GLN A 42 27.48 -4.77 -15.51
C GLN A 42 28.43 -4.18 -14.47
N LYS A 43 27.92 -3.39 -13.51
CA LYS A 43 28.73 -2.83 -12.41
C LYS A 43 29.33 -3.90 -11.50
N ASN A 44 28.63 -5.01 -11.30
CA ASN A 44 29.14 -6.12 -10.50
C ASN A 44 30.13 -6.99 -11.29
N LEU A 45 29.94 -7.12 -12.61
CA LEU A 45 30.81 -7.87 -13.50
C LEU A 45 32.19 -7.21 -13.66
N THR A 46 32.30 -5.88 -13.70
CA THR A 46 33.61 -5.19 -13.83
C THR A 46 34.60 -5.49 -12.70
N ASN A 47 34.15 -6.07 -11.59
CA ASN A 47 35.01 -6.47 -10.47
C ASN A 47 35.52 -7.92 -10.58
N THR A 48 34.97 -8.72 -11.50
CA THR A 48 35.21 -10.17 -11.57
C THR A 48 35.67 -10.53 -12.98
N VAL A 49 37.00 -10.59 -13.15
CA VAL A 49 37.84 -11.08 -14.26
C VAL A 49 37.13 -11.45 -15.58
N GLU A 50 37.61 -10.81 -16.65
CA GLU A 50 37.24 -11.00 -18.06
C GLU A 50 37.36 -12.46 -18.50
N ASP A 51 36.26 -13.22 -18.63
CA ASP A 51 36.23 -14.40 -19.52
C ASP A 51 34.81 -14.88 -19.92
N ALA A 52 34.65 -14.90 -21.25
CA ALA A 52 33.78 -15.64 -22.17
C ALA A 52 32.26 -15.85 -22.00
N ASP A 53 31.65 -15.97 -20.82
CA ASP A 53 30.20 -16.26 -20.74
C ASP A 53 29.52 -15.45 -19.63
N GLN A 54 29.02 -14.26 -19.99
CA GLN A 54 28.28 -13.40 -19.06
C GLN A 54 26.90 -13.99 -18.76
N ASP A 55 26.83 -14.80 -17.71
CA ASP A 55 25.57 -15.30 -17.16
C ASP A 55 24.82 -14.17 -16.44
N TYR A 56 24.05 -13.41 -17.21
CA TYR A 56 23.13 -12.41 -16.69
C TYR A 56 22.04 -13.08 -15.85
N VAL A 57 21.88 -12.63 -14.60
CA VAL A 57 20.83 -13.09 -13.67
C VAL A 57 19.43 -12.95 -14.28
N ILE A 58 19.25 -11.91 -15.11
CA ILE A 58 18.02 -11.67 -15.88
C ILE A 58 18.38 -11.68 -17.36
N PRO A 59 18.37 -12.85 -18.03
CA PRO A 59 18.92 -12.99 -19.38
C PRO A 59 18.10 -12.27 -20.46
N SER A 60 16.83 -11.96 -20.20
CA SER A 60 16.00 -11.23 -21.18
C SER A 60 14.80 -10.53 -20.54
N MET A 61 14.32 -9.50 -21.24
CA MET A 61 13.08 -8.81 -20.87
C MET A 61 11.84 -9.73 -20.92
N ARG A 62 11.84 -10.75 -21.79
CA ARG A 62 10.77 -11.76 -21.84
C ARG A 62 10.75 -12.59 -20.56
N TYR A 63 11.92 -13.01 -20.07
CA TYR A 63 12.04 -13.74 -18.81
C TYR A 63 11.54 -12.91 -17.62
N LEU A 64 11.99 -11.66 -17.50
CA LEU A 64 11.48 -10.72 -16.49
C LEU A 64 9.94 -10.62 -16.52
N LYS A 65 9.36 -10.40 -17.70
CA LYS A 65 7.92 -10.17 -17.88
C LYS A 65 7.05 -11.42 -17.68
N LYS A 66 7.54 -12.60 -18.09
CA LYS A 66 6.73 -13.84 -18.14
C LYS A 66 6.98 -14.79 -16.98
N VAL A 67 8.12 -14.66 -16.29
CA VAL A 67 8.54 -15.57 -15.24
C VAL A 67 8.66 -14.82 -13.92
N VAL A 68 9.56 -13.83 -13.84
CA VAL A 68 9.91 -13.19 -12.56
C VAL A 68 8.77 -12.34 -12.00
N LEU A 69 8.22 -11.41 -12.80
CA LEU A 69 7.17 -10.49 -12.31
C LEU A 69 5.87 -11.22 -11.93
N PRO A 70 5.34 -12.17 -12.73
CA PRO A 70 4.17 -12.95 -12.31
C PRO A 70 4.41 -13.72 -11.02
N GLU A 71 5.57 -14.37 -10.86
CA GLU A 71 5.86 -15.12 -9.64
C GLU A 71 5.92 -14.22 -8.40
N LEU A 72 6.54 -13.04 -8.50
CA LEU A 72 6.56 -12.06 -7.39
C LEU A 72 5.17 -11.51 -7.08
N ALA A 73 4.31 -11.37 -8.09
CA ALA A 73 2.93 -10.92 -7.92
C ALA A 73 2.06 -11.99 -7.26
N ASP A 74 2.22 -13.25 -7.67
CA ASP A 74 1.55 -14.42 -7.07
C ASP A 74 1.97 -14.60 -5.61
N ALA A 75 3.24 -14.31 -5.29
CA ALA A 75 3.76 -14.27 -3.92
C ALA A 75 3.26 -13.06 -3.10
N GLY A 76 2.54 -12.12 -3.71
CA GLY A 76 2.02 -10.92 -3.06
C GLY A 76 3.08 -9.90 -2.66
N GLN A 77 4.29 -9.98 -3.22
CA GLN A 77 5.39 -9.07 -2.90
C GLN A 77 5.35 -7.80 -3.75
N VAL A 78 4.91 -7.92 -4.99
CA VAL A 78 4.77 -6.80 -5.93
C VAL A 78 3.35 -6.75 -6.49
N GLU A 79 2.94 -5.58 -6.93
CA GLU A 79 1.67 -5.37 -7.61
C GLU A 79 1.87 -4.53 -8.88
N LYS A 80 0.99 -4.77 -9.85
CA LYS A 80 0.97 -4.03 -11.11
C LYS A 80 -0.07 -2.91 -11.01
N VAL A 81 0.38 -1.67 -11.00
CA VAL A 81 -0.48 -0.50 -10.85
C VAL A 81 -0.57 0.28 -12.16
N HIS A 82 -1.80 0.72 -12.47
CA HIS A 82 -2.07 1.60 -13.59
C HIS A 82 -2.24 3.02 -13.07
N LEU A 83 -1.24 3.87 -13.30
CA LEU A 83 -1.21 5.22 -12.74
C LEU A 83 -1.03 6.26 -13.83
N LYS A 84 -1.73 7.39 -13.69
CA LYS A 84 -1.58 8.56 -14.55
C LYS A 84 -0.45 9.44 -13.99
N ARG A 85 0.71 9.45 -14.66
CA ARG A 85 1.90 10.21 -14.24
C ARG A 85 2.27 11.24 -15.31
N THR A 86 2.59 12.46 -14.89
CA THR A 86 3.23 13.46 -15.76
C THR A 86 4.70 13.09 -15.90
N LEU A 87 5.14 12.81 -17.13
CA LEU A 87 6.55 12.49 -17.39
C LEU A 87 7.37 13.77 -17.52
N SER A 88 8.57 13.74 -16.93
CA SER A 88 9.60 14.73 -17.22
C SER A 88 10.06 14.61 -18.69
N ALA A 89 10.54 15.70 -19.28
CA ALA A 89 11.04 15.69 -20.66
C ALA A 89 12.12 14.63 -20.87
N GLU A 90 13.03 14.47 -19.91
CA GLU A 90 14.09 13.46 -19.96
C GLU A 90 13.55 12.01 -19.91
N GLU A 91 12.48 11.78 -19.16
CA GLU A 91 11.85 10.47 -19.05
C GLU A 91 11.09 10.12 -20.34
N ALA A 92 10.42 11.11 -20.93
CA ALA A 92 9.74 10.96 -22.21
C ALA A 92 10.71 10.59 -23.34
N ASP A 93 11.88 11.24 -23.38
CA ASP A 93 12.91 10.94 -24.37
C ASP A 93 13.50 9.53 -24.22
N LYS A 94 13.73 9.10 -22.97
CA LYS A 94 14.19 7.72 -22.70
C LYS A 94 13.19 6.68 -23.19
N LEU A 95 11.88 6.94 -23.04
CA LEU A 95 10.84 6.06 -23.57
C LEU A 95 10.79 6.11 -25.12
N HIS A 96 10.98 7.28 -25.73
CA HIS A 96 10.95 7.45 -27.18
C HIS A 96 11.99 6.64 -27.96
N ILE A 97 13.11 6.30 -27.34
CA ILE A 97 14.19 5.54 -28.01
C ILE A 97 13.70 4.16 -28.47
N GLY A 98 12.73 3.55 -27.77
CA GLY A 98 12.22 2.21 -28.08
C GLY A 98 10.89 2.14 -28.82
N LEU A 99 10.20 3.27 -29.05
CA LEU A 99 8.85 3.25 -29.66
C LEU A 99 8.86 3.46 -31.18
N VAL A 100 7.91 2.81 -31.86
CA VAL A 100 7.61 3.02 -33.28
C VAL A 100 7.13 4.46 -33.49
N LYS A 101 7.51 5.09 -34.62
CA LYS A 101 7.23 6.51 -34.94
C LYS A 101 5.79 6.94 -34.66
N SER A 102 4.80 6.09 -34.94
CA SER A 102 3.37 6.35 -34.71
C SER A 102 2.97 6.54 -33.24
N LYS A 103 3.72 5.98 -32.30
CA LYS A 103 3.48 6.12 -30.86
C LYS A 103 4.30 7.22 -30.19
N LYS A 104 5.30 7.78 -30.91
CA LYS A 104 6.12 8.90 -30.41
C LYS A 104 5.30 10.19 -30.31
N THR A 105 4.39 10.42 -31.25
CA THR A 105 3.58 11.65 -31.27
C THR A 105 2.62 11.77 -30.07
N THR A 106 2.23 10.66 -29.44
CA THR A 106 1.32 10.67 -28.30
C THR A 106 2.04 10.95 -26.97
N LEU A 107 3.36 10.78 -26.94
CA LEU A 107 4.17 10.89 -25.73
C LEU A 107 4.78 12.30 -25.62
N LEU A 108 3.95 13.34 -25.56
CA LEU A 108 4.44 14.70 -25.34
C LEU A 108 4.90 14.88 -23.88
N ALA A 109 6.06 15.50 -23.71
CA ALA A 109 6.58 15.91 -22.41
C ALA A 109 5.58 16.84 -21.69
N GLY A 110 5.46 16.70 -20.36
CA GLY A 110 4.55 17.51 -19.56
C GLY A 110 3.07 17.11 -19.62
N GLN A 111 2.67 16.17 -20.49
CA GLN A 111 1.32 15.63 -20.50
C GLN A 111 1.21 14.44 -19.54
N PRO A 112 0.07 14.29 -18.83
CA PRO A 112 -0.14 13.17 -17.94
C PRO A 112 -0.47 11.91 -18.75
N GLN A 113 0.34 10.87 -18.59
CA GLN A 113 0.23 9.63 -19.35
C GLN A 113 -0.11 8.45 -18.44
N TRP A 114 -0.87 7.51 -19.00
CA TRP A 114 -1.23 6.28 -18.34
C TRP A 114 -0.10 5.26 -18.46
N LEU A 115 0.50 4.89 -17.33
CA LEU A 115 1.63 3.98 -17.25
C LEU A 115 1.28 2.76 -16.41
N TRP A 116 1.83 1.61 -16.82
CA TRP A 116 1.81 0.38 -16.04
C TRP A 116 3.11 0.26 -15.27
N LEU A 117 3.03 0.45 -13.96
CA LEU A 117 4.16 0.42 -13.05
C LEU A 117 4.11 -0.85 -12.20
N TRP A 118 5.28 -1.33 -11.81
CA TRP A 118 5.43 -2.39 -10.82
C TRP A 118 5.98 -1.77 -9.55
N GLN A 119 5.26 -1.97 -8.44
CA GLN A 119 5.63 -1.44 -7.13
C GLN A 119 5.50 -2.53 -6.06
N LEU A 120 6.10 -2.32 -4.89
CA LEU A 120 5.89 -3.20 -3.74
C LEU A 120 4.44 -3.12 -3.31
N LYS A 121 3.84 -4.28 -3.01
CA LYS A 121 2.48 -4.32 -2.48
C LYS A 121 2.48 -3.65 -1.10
N ALA A 122 1.74 -2.56 -0.96
CA ALA A 122 1.53 -1.95 0.35
C ALA A 122 0.85 -2.98 1.26
N LYS A 123 1.31 -3.11 2.52
CA LYS A 123 0.59 -3.93 3.51
C LYS A 123 -0.82 -3.35 3.60
N GLU A 124 -1.82 -4.17 3.26
CA GLU A 124 -3.21 -3.75 3.35
C GLU A 124 -3.45 -3.22 4.78
N PRO A 125 -3.94 -1.98 4.94
CA PRO A 125 -4.22 -1.46 6.26
C PRO A 125 -5.24 -2.38 6.90
N GLU A 126 -4.92 -2.88 8.10
CA GLU A 126 -5.83 -3.72 8.87
C GLU A 126 -7.15 -2.96 8.99
N GLN A 127 -8.22 -3.51 8.39
CA GLN A 127 -9.52 -2.85 8.39
C GLN A 127 -9.89 -2.57 9.85
N PRO A 128 -10.32 -1.34 10.20
CA PRO A 128 -10.74 -1.06 11.56
C PRO A 128 -11.83 -2.06 11.95
N PRO A 129 -11.81 -2.57 13.20
CA PRO A 129 -12.80 -3.55 13.64
C PRO A 129 -14.19 -3.00 13.36
N LYS A 130 -15.00 -3.78 12.64
CA LYS A 130 -16.39 -3.38 12.35
C LYS A 130 -17.05 -3.03 13.68
N PRO A 131 -17.65 -1.83 13.83
CA PRO A 131 -18.35 -1.49 15.05
C PRO A 131 -19.43 -2.55 15.28
N GLU A 132 -19.40 -3.16 16.46
CA GLU A 132 -20.43 -4.12 16.86
C GLU A 132 -21.79 -3.45 16.71
N LYS A 133 -22.64 -4.00 15.83
CA LYS A 133 -23.99 -3.49 15.65
C LYS A 133 -24.77 -3.82 16.91
N LYS A 134 -24.86 -2.87 17.84
CA LYS A 134 -25.78 -2.97 18.97
C LYS A 134 -27.18 -3.24 18.41
N PRO A 135 -27.93 -4.21 18.95
CA PRO A 135 -29.29 -4.46 18.48
C PRO A 135 -30.12 -3.18 18.60
N PHE A 136 -30.90 -2.90 17.55
CA PHE A 136 -31.80 -1.75 17.53
C PHE A 136 -32.75 -1.87 18.73
N GLY A 137 -32.73 -0.86 19.63
CA GLY A 137 -33.49 -0.92 20.87
C GLY A 137 -32.67 -1.18 22.14
N ALA A 138 -31.38 -1.51 22.03
CA ALA A 138 -30.50 -1.68 23.21
C ALA A 138 -30.39 -0.41 24.06
N GLU A 139 -30.42 0.78 23.42
CA GLU A 139 -30.43 2.07 24.11
C GLU A 139 -31.71 2.31 24.91
N VAL A 140 -32.79 1.64 24.54
CA VAL A 140 -34.11 1.72 25.17
C VAL A 140 -34.35 0.57 26.16
N GLY A 141 -33.33 -0.28 26.38
CA GLY A 141 -33.39 -1.42 27.29
C GLY A 141 -34.15 -2.65 26.74
N VAL A 142 -34.44 -2.72 25.44
CA VAL A 142 -35.14 -3.86 24.85
C VAL A 142 -34.24 -5.11 24.95
N GLY A 143 -34.63 -6.06 25.80
CA GLY A 143 -33.86 -7.28 26.11
C GLY A 143 -33.24 -7.30 27.51
N GLU A 144 -33.33 -6.23 28.29
CA GLU A 144 -33.00 -6.29 29.71
C GLU A 144 -34.08 -7.07 30.48
N ASP A 145 -33.64 -7.90 31.42
CA ASP A 145 -34.53 -8.65 32.31
C ASP A 145 -35.25 -7.70 33.28
N PHE A 146 -36.40 -7.17 32.85
CA PHE A 146 -37.26 -6.28 33.63
C PHE A 146 -38.07 -6.99 34.72
N SER A 147 -37.95 -8.33 34.84
CA SER A 147 -38.70 -9.12 35.81
C SER A 147 -38.35 -8.78 37.28
N HIS A 148 -37.19 -8.17 37.52
CA HIS A 148 -36.70 -7.85 38.87
C HIS A 148 -36.78 -6.35 39.21
N LEU A 149 -37.88 -5.95 39.87
CA LEU A 149 -38.13 -4.59 40.37
C LEU A 149 -36.98 -4.04 41.22
N ASN A 150 -36.32 -4.90 42.02
CA ASN A 150 -35.24 -4.49 42.90
C ASN A 150 -33.98 -4.09 42.12
N LYS A 151 -33.63 -4.84 41.06
CA LYS A 151 -32.51 -4.50 40.16
C LYS A 151 -32.77 -3.18 39.44
N ARG A 152 -34.00 -2.94 39.00
CA ARG A 152 -34.41 -1.66 38.40
C ARG A 152 -34.26 -0.49 39.37
N ARG A 153 -34.72 -0.64 40.63
CA ARG A 153 -34.54 0.38 41.66
C ARG A 153 -33.06 0.66 41.94
N GLN A 154 -32.21 -0.37 41.95
CA GLN A 154 -30.77 -0.19 42.11
C GLN A 154 -30.15 0.59 40.93
N ARG A 155 -30.45 0.23 39.68
CA ARG A 155 -29.96 0.97 38.50
C ARG A 155 -30.41 2.43 38.50
N ALA A 156 -31.69 2.69 38.75
CA ALA A 156 -32.22 4.05 38.83
C ALA A 156 -31.55 4.88 39.94
N ARG A 157 -31.22 4.25 41.08
CA ARG A 157 -30.44 4.90 42.14
C ARG A 157 -29.03 5.24 41.67
N VAL A 158 -28.35 4.31 40.99
CA VAL A 158 -27.00 4.55 40.44
C VAL A 158 -27.03 5.68 39.40
N GLU A 159 -27.95 5.63 38.44
CA GLU A 159 -28.09 6.67 37.41
C GLU A 159 -28.40 8.05 38.00
N LYS A 160 -29.22 8.10 39.06
CA LYS A 160 -29.47 9.36 39.78
C LYS A 160 -28.19 9.89 40.42
N VAL A 161 -27.46 9.04 41.15
CA VAL A 161 -26.21 9.44 41.80
C VAL A 161 -25.17 9.91 40.78
N VAL A 162 -25.04 9.23 39.63
CA VAL A 162 -24.13 9.64 38.56
C VAL A 162 -24.50 11.03 38.02
N ARG A 163 -25.78 11.30 37.80
CA ARG A 163 -26.26 12.63 37.38
C ARG A 163 -25.95 13.71 38.41
N ASP A 164 -26.22 13.44 39.70
CA ASP A 164 -25.96 14.40 40.77
C ASP A 164 -24.45 14.73 40.88
N VAL A 165 -23.58 13.72 40.70
CA VAL A 165 -22.12 13.91 40.69
C VAL A 165 -21.64 14.71 39.48
N GLN A 166 -22.18 14.44 38.29
CA GLN A 166 -21.86 15.20 37.09
C GLN A 166 -22.25 16.67 37.24
N TRP A 167 -23.45 16.93 37.78
CA TRP A 167 -23.93 18.27 38.07
C TRP A 167 -23.03 19.02 39.06
N MET A 168 -22.59 18.36 40.14
CA MET A 168 -21.65 18.95 41.10
C MET A 168 -20.31 19.31 40.44
N ARG A 169 -19.78 18.45 39.56
CA ARG A 169 -18.54 18.74 38.81
C ARG A 169 -18.69 19.92 37.85
N GLU A 170 -19.84 20.05 37.19
CA GLU A 170 -20.15 21.19 36.34
C GLU A 170 -20.21 22.50 37.14
N LEU A 171 -20.87 22.49 38.30
CA LEU A 171 -20.91 23.65 39.20
C LEU A 171 -19.52 24.06 39.69
N GLU A 172 -18.67 23.10 40.06
CA GLU A 172 -17.29 23.38 40.44
C GLU A 172 -16.47 23.99 39.29
N LYS A 173 -16.68 23.50 38.06
CA LYS A 173 -16.04 24.03 36.86
C LYS A 173 -16.44 25.48 36.61
N VAL A 174 -17.75 25.78 36.66
CA VAL A 174 -18.28 27.15 36.50
C VAL A 174 -17.72 28.09 37.58
N LYS A 175 -17.66 27.64 38.84
CA LYS A 175 -17.06 28.42 39.94
C LYS A 175 -15.58 28.74 39.70
N LYS A 176 -14.81 27.75 39.21
CA LYS A 176 -13.39 27.96 38.87
C LYS A 176 -13.23 28.97 37.73
N GLU A 177 -14.01 28.85 36.66
CA GLU A 177 -13.97 29.78 35.53
C GLU A 177 -14.37 31.21 35.94
N ALA A 178 -15.39 31.37 36.79
CA ALA A 178 -15.78 32.68 37.33
C ALA A 178 -14.68 33.32 38.19
N ARG A 179 -13.99 32.52 39.01
CA ARG A 179 -12.87 33.00 39.83
C ARG A 179 -11.67 33.44 38.98
N VAL A 180 -11.39 32.74 37.88
CA VAL A 180 -10.34 33.10 36.92
C VAL A 180 -10.70 34.38 36.16
N ARG A 181 -11.97 34.60 35.80
CA ARG A 181 -12.41 35.84 35.14
C ARG A 181 -12.45 37.07 36.04
N ALA A 182 -12.63 36.88 37.34
CA ALA A 182 -12.71 37.95 38.32
C ALA A 182 -11.34 38.39 38.87
N SER A 183 -10.28 37.66 38.56
CA SER A 183 -8.90 37.94 38.96
C SER A 183 -8.08 38.50 37.81
#